data_AF-A0A9D8XXK6-F1
#
_entry.id   AF-A0A9D8XXK6-F1
#
_cell.length_a   1.000
_cell.length_b   1.000
_cell.length_c   1.000
_cell.angle_alpha   90.00
_cell.angle_beta   90.00
_cell.angle_gamma   90.00
#
_symmetry.space_group_name_H-M   'P 1'
#
loop_
_entity.id
_entity.type
_entity.pdbx_description
1 polymer ?
#
loop_
_entity_poly.entity_id
_entity_poly.type
_entity_poly.pdbx_seq_one_letter_code
_entity_poly.pdbx_strand_id
1 'polypeptide(L)' 'MFAWIASNWATLLIVLALLGVVAGCIFSILHGRKTGKSACGCNCGHCPMSGACHKK' A
#
# COMPACT_ATOMS: atom_id res chain seq x y z
N MET A 1 -11.39 34.44 -8.23
CA MET A 1 -10.77 33.11 -8.42
C MET A 1 -10.43 32.42 -7.09
N PHE A 2 -9.81 33.09 -6.12
CA PHE A 2 -9.53 32.53 -4.79
C PHE A 2 -10.76 32.21 -3.92
N ALA A 3 -11.88 32.91 -4.11
CA ALA A 3 -13.12 32.65 -3.36
C ALA A 3 -13.71 31.24 -3.61
N TRP A 4 -13.51 30.68 -4.80
CA TRP A 4 -13.98 29.33 -5.12
C TRP A 4 -13.17 28.26 -4.39
N ILE A 5 -11.85 28.45 -4.31
CA ILE A 5 -10.96 27.60 -3.50
C ILE A 5 -11.29 27.75 -2.01
N ALA A 6 -11.55 28.98 -1.54
CA ALA A 6 -11.93 29.25 -0.16
C ALA A 6 -13.31 28.69 0.21
N SER A 7 -14.24 28.52 -0.73
CA SER A 7 -15.54 27.90 -0.48
C SER A 7 -15.49 26.36 -0.53
N ASN A 8 -14.56 25.78 -1.29
CA ASN A 8 -14.41 24.33 -1.49
C ASN A 8 -13.21 23.75 -0.71
N TRP A 9 -12.72 24.48 0.30
CA TRP A 9 -11.58 24.08 1.12
C TRP A 9 -11.81 22.74 1.83
N ALA A 10 -13.04 22.49 2.30
CA ALA A 10 -13.41 21.24 2.95
C ALA A 10 -13.32 20.05 1.98
N THR A 11 -13.82 20.21 0.75
CA THR A 11 -13.75 19.18 -0.30
C THR A 11 -12.30 18.86 -0.66
N LEU A 12 -11.44 19.88 -0.77
CA LEU A 12 -10.00 19.70 -1.01
C LEU A 12 -9.34 18.89 0.11
N LEU A 13 -9.64 19.19 1.38
CA LEU A 13 -9.11 18.44 2.51
C LEU A 13 -9.57 16.98 2.53
N ILE A 14 -10.84 16.73 2.23
CA ILE A 14 -11.40 15.36 2.19
C ILE A 14 -10.72 14.54 1.10
N VAL A 15 -10.56 15.10 -0.11
CA VAL A 15 -9.89 14.41 -1.22
C VAL A 15 -8.43 14.13 -0.89
N LEU A 16 -7.72 15.08 -0.27
CA LEU A 16 -6.33 14.89 0.15
C LEU A 16 -6.21 13.77 1.20
N ALA A 17 -7.10 13.74 2.18
CA ALA A 17 -7.12 12.71 3.22
C ALA A 17 -7.40 11.32 2.62
N LEU A 18 -8.40 11.20 1.75
CA LEU A 18 -8.71 9.94 1.06
C LEU A 18 -7.54 9.45 0.22
N LEU A 19 -6.89 10.34 -0.54
CA LEU A 19 -5.68 10.01 -1.29
C LEU A 19 -4.55 9.54 -0.38
N GLY A 20 -4.35 10.19 0.77
CA GLY A 20 -3.36 9.80 1.78
C GLY A 20 -3.59 8.39 2.32
N VAL A 21 -4.85 8.04 2.64
CA VAL A 21 -5.21 6.70 3.12
C VAL A 21 -4.95 5.64 2.05
N VAL A 22 -5.39 5.88 0.80
CA VAL A 22 -5.18 4.95 -0.32
C VAL A 22 -3.69 4.77 -0.60
N ALA A 23 -2.93 5.86 -0.66
CA ALA A 23 -1.48 5.82 -0.86
C ALA A 23 -0.78 5.08 0.29
N GLY A 24 -1.20 5.30 1.55
CA GLY A 24 -0.68 4.59 2.71
C GLY A 24 -0.95 3.08 2.67
N CYS A 25 -2.14 2.68 2.20
CA CYS A 25 -2.49 1.28 2.00
C CYS A 25 -1.58 0.63 0.94
N ILE A 26 -1.44 1.26 -0.22
CA ILE A 26 -0.56 0.80 -1.30
C ILE A 26 0.89 0.75 -0.82
N PHE A 27 1.36 1.78 -0.11
CA PHE A 27 2.71 1.84 0.43
C PHE A 27 2.97 0.73 1.44
N SER A 28 2.01 0.42 2.31
CA SER A 28 2.12 -0.69 3.28
C SER A 28 2.25 -2.04 2.57
N ILE A 29 1.49 -2.24 1.49
CA ILE A 29 1.59 -3.45 0.65
C ILE A 29 2.96 -3.51 -0.04
N LEU A 30 3.43 -2.41 -0.64
CA LEU A 30 4.72 -2.35 -1.32
C LEU A 30 5.91 -2.49 -0.36
N HIS A 31 5.84 -1.88 0.82
CA HIS A 31 6.84 -2.02 1.88
C HIS A 31 6.86 -3.44 2.44
N GLY A 32 5.68 -4.06 2.62
CA GLY A 32 5.56 -5.47 2.97
C GLY A 32 6.22 -6.38 1.93
N ARG A 33 6.05 -6.09 0.64
CA ARG A 33 6.71 -6.83 -0.45
C ARG A 33 8.24 -6.63 -0.45
N LYS A 34 8.73 -5.42 -0.18
CA LYS A 34 10.17 -5.12 -0.10
C LYS A 34 10.85 -5.78 1.11
N THR A 35 10.12 -5.97 2.20
CA THR A 35 10.60 -6.68 3.40
C THR A 35 10.42 -8.21 3.31
N GLY A 36 10.10 -8.74 2.13
CA GLY A 36 10.03 -10.18 1.88
C GLY A 36 8.72 -10.83 2.33
N LYS A 37 7.69 -10.06 2.72
CA LYS A 37 6.34 -10.58 2.95
C LYS A 37 5.66 -10.81 1.60
N SER A 38 6.03 -11.91 0.96
CA SER A 38 5.28 -12.53 -0.13
C SER A 38 3.86 -12.85 0.33
N ALA A 39 2.89 -12.91 -0.59
CA ALA A 39 1.52 -13.37 -0.31
C ALA A 39 1.49 -14.79 0.30
N CYS A 40 2.58 -15.55 0.13
CA CYS A 40 2.90 -16.66 1.01
C CYS A 40 3.42 -16.07 2.34
N GLY A 41 2.53 -15.84 3.31
CA GLY A 41 2.81 -15.19 4.60
C GLY A 41 3.82 -15.90 5.53
N CYS A 42 4.67 -16.78 5.01
CA CYS A 42 5.62 -17.59 5.76
C CYS A 42 7.06 -17.25 5.37
N ASN A 43 7.91 -17.10 6.38
CA ASN A 43 9.36 -17.27 6.26
C ASN A 43 9.65 -18.45 5.31
N CYS A 44 10.20 -18.18 4.12
CA CYS A 44 10.44 -19.21 3.09
C CYS A 44 11.40 -20.33 3.55
N GLY A 45 12.08 -20.15 4.68
CA GLY A 45 12.89 -21.18 5.32
C GLY A 45 12.10 -22.43 5.76
N HIS A 46 10.78 -22.34 5.96
CA HIS A 46 9.92 -23.48 6.30
C HIS A 46 8.63 -23.54 5.47
N CYS A 47 8.63 -22.97 4.27
CA CYS A 47 7.45 -23.00 3.41
C CYS A 47 7.25 -24.41 2.82
N PRO A 48 6.09 -25.07 3.01
CA PRO A 48 5.82 -26.40 2.44
C PRO A 48 5.81 -26.40 0.89
N MET A 49 5.69 -25.22 0.27
CA MET A 49 5.78 -25.00 -1.18
C MET A 49 7.20 -24.60 -1.65
N SER A 50 8.22 -24.68 -0.79
CA SER A 50 9.60 -24.28 -1.12
C SER A 50 10.14 -24.95 -2.40
N GLY A 51 9.80 -26.23 -2.64
CA GLY A 51 10.22 -26.97 -3.83
C GLY A 51 9.63 -26.51 -5.16
N ALA A 52 8.51 -25.76 -5.16
CA ALA A 52 7.90 -25.20 -6.37
C ALA A 52 8.26 -23.72 -6.57
N CYS A 53 8.42 -22.96 -5.47
CA CYS A 53 8.75 -21.55 -5.49
C CYS A 53 10.23 -21.27 -5.84
N HIS A 54 11.15 -22.15 -5.44
CA HIS A 54 12.56 -22.09 -5.81
C HIS A 54 12.86 -23.18 -6.85
N LYS A 55 12.55 -22.91 -8.12
CA LYS A 55 13.11 -23.71 -9.21
C LYS A 55 14.61 -23.41 -9.29
N LYS A 56 15.41 -24.48 -9.34
CA LYS A 56 16.87 -24.41 -9.51
C LYS A 56 17.23 -23.71 -10.81
#